data_AF-A0A7S3CC15-F1
#
_entry.id   AF-A0A7S3CC15-F1
#
_cell.length_a   1.000
_cell.length_b   1.000
_cell.length_c   1.000
_cell.angle_alpha   90.00
_cell.angle_beta   90.00
_cell.angle_gamma   90.00
#
_symmetry.space_group_name_H-M   'P 1'
#
loop_
_entity.id
_entity.type
_entity.pdbx_description
1 polymer ?
#
loop_
_entity_poly.entity_id
_entity_poly.type
_entity_poly.pdbx_seq_one_letter_code
_entity_poly.pdbx_strand_id
1 'polypeptide(L)'
;GGGGEGLRRATEAYERALALEPANPLVLYNLGVAYSELGQKDRSVAMYELCLRFHPQYAEAWNNLGVLLRDRGNEERAIRCYEEAARLNPKFGQPLNNLGIVFAGRGEVRRSKNAFEAAIAASPDYAEVHNNLGVLHRDVGDMTECLTSYKRCLFLDPKNRSAGHNLLMGLNYVKCGEEEDVCLAHEEWGEAFARDRRGQLPPLRPVPPRRPGQKGDEEDEEDEDEASSSGSYANSPTQVGSHPVLADPSRVPVVGYLSPDLFTHSVSYFAEAPITKHSPETRVFVYDVTPNPDAKSQRLRDLSPSNVTWRCCRGMEEADVARLVRKDGVDILVELTGHTANNRLGVLAMRAAPVQATWIGYPNSTGLKECDYRITDDVTDPDPST
;
A
#
# COMPACT_ATOMS: atom_id res chain seq x y z
N GLY A 1 -7.02 12.32 13.45
CA GLY A 1 -6.88 13.20 12.27
C GLY A 1 -6.42 14.60 12.64
N GLY A 2 -5.12 14.79 12.92
CA GLY A 2 -4.55 16.09 13.32
C GLY A 2 -3.78 16.84 12.23
N GLY A 3 -3.43 16.19 11.11
CA GLY A 3 -2.59 16.80 10.06
C GLY A 3 -3.26 17.95 9.31
N GLY A 4 -4.56 17.83 9.01
CA GLY A 4 -5.29 18.83 8.23
C GLY A 4 -5.50 20.16 8.95
N GLU A 5 -5.64 20.15 10.28
CA GLU A 5 -5.75 21.38 11.07
C GLU A 5 -4.40 22.08 11.23
N GLY A 6 -3.33 21.31 11.45
CA GLY A 6 -1.95 21.81 11.48
C GLY A 6 -1.57 22.50 10.17
N LEU A 7 -1.91 21.89 9.03
CA LEU A 7 -1.65 22.45 7.71
C LEU A 7 -2.40 23.74 7.45
N ARG A 8 -3.67 23.85 7.86
CA ARG A 8 -4.44 25.09 7.71
C ARG A 8 -3.83 26.23 8.53
N ARG A 9 -3.45 25.97 9.78
CA ARG A 9 -2.75 26.95 10.61
C ARG A 9 -1.41 27.37 10.01
N ALA A 10 -0.67 26.42 9.41
CA ALA A 10 0.57 26.72 8.70
C ALA A 10 0.33 27.64 7.49
N THR A 11 -0.69 27.36 6.67
CA THR A 11 -1.04 28.23 5.53
C THR A 11 -1.39 29.65 5.98
N GLU A 12 -2.19 29.81 7.04
CA GLU A 12 -2.54 31.14 7.58
C GLU A 12 -1.31 31.89 8.13
N ALA A 13 -0.34 31.18 8.72
CA ALA A 13 0.90 31.78 9.19
C ALA A 13 1.77 32.25 8.02
N TYR A 14 1.91 31.43 6.98
CA TYR A 14 2.68 31.81 5.79
C TYR A 14 2.01 32.93 4.99
N GLU A 15 0.69 32.95 4.85
CA GLU A 15 -0.05 34.05 4.21
C GLU A 15 0.18 35.38 4.94
N ARG A 16 0.18 35.38 6.29
CA ARG A 16 0.54 36.57 7.08
C ARG A 16 2.00 36.97 6.91
N ALA A 17 2.92 36.01 6.82
CA ALA A 17 4.32 36.29 6.56
C ALA A 17 4.52 36.93 5.16
N LEU A 18 3.80 36.46 4.14
CA LEU A 18 3.83 37.06 2.80
C LEU A 18 3.21 38.46 2.77
N ALA A 19 2.24 38.77 3.62
CA ALA A 19 1.71 40.12 3.74
C ALA A 19 2.77 41.13 4.23
N LEU A 20 3.76 40.66 5.00
CA LEU A 20 4.88 41.47 5.50
C LEU A 20 6.05 41.47 4.52
N GLU A 21 6.37 40.32 3.92
CA GLU A 21 7.47 40.15 2.96
C GLU A 21 7.02 39.36 1.71
N PRO A 22 6.38 40.03 0.72
CA PRO A 22 5.73 39.36 -0.41
C PRO A 22 6.66 38.57 -1.35
N ALA A 23 7.97 38.83 -1.29
CA ALA A 23 8.98 38.24 -2.16
C ALA A 23 9.91 37.25 -1.44
N ASN A 24 9.58 36.83 -0.22
CA ASN A 24 10.39 35.86 0.52
C ASN A 24 10.27 34.46 -0.12
N PRO A 25 11.37 33.90 -0.68
CA PRO A 25 11.30 32.64 -1.43
C PRO A 25 10.98 31.44 -0.55
N LEU A 26 11.48 31.43 0.69
CA LEU A 26 11.27 30.34 1.63
C LEU A 26 9.80 30.28 2.04
N VAL A 27 9.18 31.43 2.30
CA VAL A 27 7.74 31.51 2.64
C VAL A 27 6.88 31.11 1.45
N LEU A 28 7.17 31.60 0.25
CA LEU A 28 6.46 31.23 -0.98
C LEU A 28 6.56 29.72 -1.25
N TYR A 29 7.77 29.17 -1.16
CA TYR A 29 8.02 27.73 -1.35
C TYR A 29 7.25 26.89 -0.32
N ASN A 30 7.38 27.21 0.98
CA ASN A 30 6.72 26.43 2.03
C ASN A 30 5.20 26.56 2.01
N LEU A 31 4.66 27.71 1.61
CA LEU A 31 3.21 27.84 1.38
C LEU A 31 2.76 26.98 0.18
N GLY A 32 3.57 26.93 -0.88
CA GLY A 32 3.37 26.02 -2.00
C GLY A 32 3.31 24.56 -1.56
N VAL A 33 4.23 24.13 -0.71
CA VAL A 33 4.25 22.77 -0.13
C VAL A 33 2.97 22.51 0.66
N ALA A 34 2.60 23.40 1.58
CA ALA A 34 1.41 23.25 2.41
C ALA A 34 0.11 23.17 1.58
N TYR A 35 -0.03 23.99 0.53
CA TYR A 35 -1.16 23.88 -0.38
C TYR A 35 -1.18 22.57 -1.16
N SER A 36 -0.01 22.03 -1.54
CA SER A 36 0.08 20.72 -2.20
C SER A 36 -0.42 19.61 -1.28
N GLU A 37 0.00 19.61 -0.02
CA GLU A 37 -0.44 18.64 0.99
C GLU A 37 -1.94 18.73 1.31
N LEU A 38 -2.52 19.93 1.22
CA LEU A 38 -3.97 20.15 1.31
C LEU A 38 -4.74 19.80 0.03
N GLY A 39 -4.07 19.30 -1.02
CA GLY A 39 -4.69 19.00 -2.31
C GLY A 39 -5.04 20.23 -3.15
N GLN A 40 -4.67 21.43 -2.72
CA GLN A 40 -4.95 22.69 -3.41
C GLN A 40 -3.89 22.94 -4.51
N LYS A 41 -3.86 22.07 -5.52
CA LYS A 41 -2.80 22.02 -6.55
C LYS A 41 -2.63 23.35 -7.31
N ASP A 42 -3.69 24.09 -7.59
CA ASP A 42 -3.61 25.38 -8.31
C ASP A 42 -2.92 26.47 -7.50
N ARG A 43 -3.23 26.55 -6.20
CA ARG A 43 -2.56 27.50 -5.31
C ARG A 43 -1.10 27.15 -5.12
N SER A 44 -0.79 25.85 -5.03
CA SER A 44 0.59 25.38 -4.95
C SER A 44 1.42 25.80 -6.17
N VAL A 45 0.89 25.59 -7.39
CA VAL A 45 1.54 26.04 -8.64
C VAL A 45 1.79 27.54 -8.62
N ALA A 46 0.78 28.34 -8.26
CA ALA A 46 0.92 29.80 -8.21
C ALA A 46 2.03 30.25 -7.24
N MET A 47 2.17 29.59 -6.09
CA MET A 47 3.22 29.92 -5.11
C MET A 47 4.62 29.54 -5.61
N TYR A 48 4.78 28.38 -6.27
CA TYR A 48 6.07 28.03 -6.87
C TYR A 48 6.43 28.93 -8.05
N GLU A 49 5.49 29.27 -8.92
CA GLU A 49 5.73 30.22 -10.02
C GLU A 49 6.11 31.61 -9.48
N LEU A 50 5.48 32.07 -8.39
CA LEU A 50 5.85 33.33 -7.75
C LEU A 50 7.22 33.26 -7.07
N CYS A 51 7.53 32.15 -6.39
CA CYS A 51 8.87 31.89 -5.82
C CYS A 51 9.94 32.01 -6.90
N LEU A 52 9.75 31.34 -8.05
CA LEU A 52 10.68 31.33 -9.17
C LEU A 52 10.76 32.67 -9.92
N ARG A 53 9.68 33.47 -9.90
CA ARG A 53 9.69 34.82 -10.45
C ARG A 53 10.61 35.75 -9.67
N PHE A 54 10.60 35.65 -8.34
CA PHE A 54 11.48 36.45 -7.48
C PHE A 54 12.88 35.85 -7.34
N HIS A 55 12.97 34.51 -7.31
CA HIS A 55 14.19 33.76 -7.04
C HIS A 55 14.33 32.59 -8.03
N PRO A 56 14.74 32.84 -9.28
CA PRO A 56 14.81 31.82 -10.33
C PRO A 56 15.84 30.72 -10.07
N GLN A 57 16.69 30.87 -9.04
CA GLN A 57 17.73 29.91 -8.66
C GLN A 57 17.26 28.91 -7.58
N TYR A 58 15.99 28.93 -7.19
CA TYR A 58 15.45 28.06 -6.14
C TYR A 58 15.11 26.66 -6.70
N ALA A 59 16.06 25.72 -6.60
CA ALA A 59 15.99 24.40 -7.25
C ALA A 59 14.79 23.55 -6.78
N GLU A 60 14.44 23.63 -5.50
CA GLU A 60 13.33 22.87 -4.89
C GLU A 60 11.97 23.31 -5.44
N ALA A 61 11.81 24.61 -5.72
CA ALA A 61 10.59 25.15 -6.31
C ALA A 61 10.43 24.70 -7.77
N TRP A 62 11.54 24.65 -8.54
CA TRP A 62 11.55 24.05 -9.88
C TRP A 62 11.15 22.57 -9.83
N ASN A 63 11.74 21.78 -8.94
CA ASN A 63 11.39 20.36 -8.80
C ASN A 63 9.91 20.17 -8.48
N ASN A 64 9.39 20.85 -7.46
CA ASN A 64 8.01 20.65 -7.02
C ASN A 64 6.99 21.18 -8.04
N LEU A 65 7.32 22.26 -8.75
CA LEU A 65 6.52 22.71 -9.90
C LEU A 65 6.50 21.65 -11.01
N GLY A 66 7.66 21.03 -11.30
CA GLY A 66 7.77 19.92 -12.24
C GLY A 66 6.85 18.74 -11.88
N VAL A 67 6.80 18.35 -10.60
CA VAL A 67 5.91 17.29 -10.11
C VAL A 67 4.44 17.63 -10.40
N LEU A 68 4.00 18.83 -10.05
CA LEU A 68 2.62 19.26 -10.28
C LEU A 68 2.27 19.38 -11.78
N LEU A 69 3.22 19.77 -12.62
CA LEU A 69 3.02 19.84 -14.07
C LEU A 69 2.89 18.46 -14.69
N ARG A 70 3.73 17.50 -14.26
CA ARG A 70 3.62 16.10 -14.68
C ARG A 70 2.27 15.50 -14.29
N ASP A 71 1.82 15.73 -13.06
CA ASP A 71 0.50 15.30 -12.57
C ASP A 71 -0.67 15.85 -13.41
N ARG A 72 -0.48 17.00 -14.08
CA ARG A 72 -1.45 17.61 -15.00
C ARG A 72 -1.28 17.14 -16.46
N GLY A 73 -0.40 16.17 -16.71
CA GLY A 73 -0.07 15.67 -18.04
C GLY A 73 0.84 16.60 -18.87
N ASN A 74 1.40 17.65 -18.27
CA ASN A 74 2.32 18.57 -18.96
C ASN A 74 3.78 18.14 -18.77
N GLU A 75 4.12 16.99 -19.33
CA GLU A 75 5.42 16.35 -19.14
C GLU A 75 6.58 17.18 -19.72
N GLU A 76 6.40 17.85 -20.86
CA GLU A 76 7.47 18.66 -21.47
C GLU A 76 7.87 19.83 -20.59
N ARG A 77 6.89 20.49 -19.94
CA ARG A 77 7.22 21.54 -18.96
C ARG A 77 7.84 20.93 -17.70
N ALA A 78 7.37 19.77 -17.26
CA ALA A 78 7.94 19.08 -16.10
C ALA A 78 9.43 18.73 -16.32
N ILE A 79 9.78 18.17 -17.48
CA ILE A 79 11.16 17.86 -17.86
C ILE A 79 12.04 19.10 -17.76
N ARG A 80 11.61 20.23 -18.34
CA ARG A 80 12.38 21.49 -18.25
C ARG A 80 12.57 21.96 -16.81
N CYS A 81 11.54 21.82 -15.97
CA CYS A 81 11.63 22.18 -14.56
C CYS A 81 12.65 21.29 -13.83
N TYR A 82 12.65 19.98 -14.08
CA TYR A 82 13.61 19.07 -13.47
C TYR A 82 15.05 19.29 -13.96
N GLU A 83 15.22 19.58 -15.26
CA GLU A 83 16.53 19.92 -15.84
C GLU A 83 17.09 21.20 -15.22
N GLU A 84 16.27 22.24 -15.04
CA GLU A 84 16.70 23.46 -14.35
C GLU A 84 17.01 23.22 -12.87
N ALA A 85 16.20 22.43 -12.15
CA ALA A 85 16.48 22.08 -10.76
C ALA A 85 17.82 21.34 -10.60
N ALA A 86 18.09 20.36 -11.47
CA ALA A 86 19.34 19.61 -11.48
C ALA A 86 20.55 20.50 -11.86
N ARG A 87 20.36 21.45 -12.79
CA ARG A 87 21.40 22.41 -13.18
C ARG A 87 21.76 23.36 -12.04
N LEU A 88 20.77 23.84 -11.31
CA LEU A 88 20.93 24.79 -10.20
C LEU A 88 21.54 24.13 -8.97
N ASN A 89 21.19 22.88 -8.69
CA ASN A 89 21.75 22.10 -7.59
C ASN A 89 22.20 20.71 -8.06
N PRO A 90 23.48 20.55 -8.47
CA PRO A 90 24.01 19.27 -8.96
C PRO A 90 24.03 18.13 -7.94
N LYS A 91 23.84 18.40 -6.65
CA LYS A 91 23.76 17.38 -5.58
C LYS A 91 22.32 17.01 -5.23
N PHE A 92 21.34 17.61 -5.90
CA PHE A 92 19.93 17.31 -5.70
C PHE A 92 19.53 16.17 -6.64
N GLY A 93 19.50 14.93 -6.14
CA GLY A 93 19.17 13.75 -6.94
C GLY A 93 17.69 13.63 -7.31
N GLN A 94 16.77 14.26 -6.56
CA GLN A 94 15.33 14.12 -6.76
C GLN A 94 14.82 14.52 -8.16
N PRO A 95 15.24 15.66 -8.75
CA PRO A 95 14.84 16.01 -10.12
C PRO A 95 15.34 15.00 -11.16
N LEU A 96 16.54 14.44 -10.98
CA LEU A 96 17.10 13.43 -11.87
C LEU A 96 16.34 12.10 -11.77
N ASN A 97 15.94 11.71 -10.56
CA ASN A 97 15.03 10.58 -10.35
C ASN A 97 13.68 10.81 -11.06
N ASN A 98 13.10 12.00 -10.91
CA ASN A 98 11.85 12.36 -11.56
C ASN A 98 11.95 12.34 -13.10
N LEU A 99 13.08 12.79 -13.67
CA LEU A 99 13.38 12.64 -15.10
C LEU A 99 13.44 11.17 -15.50
N GLY A 100 14.11 10.34 -14.70
CA GLY A 100 14.18 8.89 -14.92
C GLY A 100 12.80 8.25 -15.01
N ILE A 101 11.89 8.61 -14.10
CA ILE A 101 10.49 8.13 -14.10
C ILE A 101 9.75 8.58 -15.36
N VAL A 102 9.87 9.86 -15.76
CA VAL A 102 9.21 10.37 -16.97
C VAL A 102 9.72 9.65 -18.22
N PHE A 103 11.04 9.45 -18.35
CA PHE A 103 11.60 8.72 -19.48
C PHE A 103 11.22 7.23 -19.49
N ALA A 104 11.10 6.60 -18.31
CA ALA A 104 10.60 5.23 -18.21
C ALA A 104 9.16 5.11 -18.73
N GLY A 105 8.27 6.03 -18.33
CA GLY A 105 6.88 6.07 -18.80
C GLY A 105 6.74 6.27 -20.31
N ARG A 106 7.74 6.89 -20.95
CA ARG A 106 7.82 7.07 -22.41
C ARG A 106 8.48 5.89 -23.15
N GLY A 107 8.96 4.87 -22.43
CA GLY A 107 9.75 3.78 -23.00
C GLY A 107 11.17 4.20 -23.43
N GLU A 108 11.65 5.37 -23.03
CA GLU A 108 12.98 5.88 -23.35
C GLU A 108 14.05 5.30 -22.39
N VAL A 109 14.18 3.96 -22.39
CA VAL A 109 14.96 3.17 -21.42
C VAL A 109 16.37 3.73 -21.18
N ARG A 110 17.11 4.06 -22.24
CA ARG A 110 18.48 4.58 -22.12
C ARG A 110 18.53 5.92 -21.38
N ARG A 111 17.59 6.83 -21.68
CA ARG A 111 17.54 8.15 -20.99
C ARG A 111 17.08 7.99 -19.55
N SER A 112 16.15 7.08 -19.30
CA SER A 112 15.72 6.74 -17.94
C SER A 112 16.87 6.22 -17.08
N LYS A 113 17.61 5.21 -17.57
CA LYS A 113 18.77 4.65 -16.89
C LYS A 113 19.84 5.71 -16.60
N ASN A 114 20.22 6.51 -17.60
CA ASN A 114 21.19 7.59 -17.43
C ASN A 114 20.75 8.62 -16.36
N ALA A 115 19.45 8.94 -16.30
CA ALA A 115 18.93 9.87 -15.30
C ALA A 115 18.95 9.28 -13.88
N PHE A 116 18.61 8.00 -13.72
CA PHE A 116 18.74 7.31 -12.43
C PHE A 116 20.20 7.18 -11.98
N GLU A 117 21.13 6.84 -12.88
CA GLU A 117 22.57 6.80 -12.57
C GLU A 117 23.10 8.19 -12.17
N ALA A 118 22.66 9.24 -12.85
CA ALA A 118 22.99 10.62 -12.47
C ALA A 118 22.39 11.00 -11.10
N ALA A 119 21.17 10.55 -10.78
CA ALA A 119 20.55 10.77 -9.48
C ALA A 119 21.34 10.08 -8.35
N ILE A 120 21.80 8.85 -8.57
CA ILE A 120 22.67 8.11 -7.64
C ILE A 120 24.02 8.82 -7.47
N ALA A 121 24.61 9.34 -8.55
CA ALA A 121 25.86 10.09 -8.48
C ALA A 121 25.70 11.41 -7.70
N ALA A 122 24.54 12.08 -7.83
CA ALA A 122 24.23 13.31 -7.12
C ALA A 122 23.92 13.07 -5.62
N SER A 123 23.21 11.99 -5.30
CA SER A 123 22.77 11.64 -3.95
C SER A 123 22.90 10.11 -3.72
N PRO A 124 24.10 9.62 -3.31
CA PRO A 124 24.37 8.18 -3.17
C PRO A 124 23.56 7.43 -2.10
N ASP A 125 22.93 8.17 -1.19
CA ASP A 125 22.05 7.69 -0.12
C ASP A 125 20.57 7.73 -0.49
N TYR A 126 20.21 8.19 -1.70
CA TYR A 126 18.82 8.29 -2.13
C TYR A 126 18.24 6.92 -2.53
N ALA A 127 17.76 6.19 -1.53
CA ALA A 127 17.27 4.82 -1.65
C ALA A 127 16.21 4.62 -2.75
N GLU A 128 15.26 5.54 -2.87
CA GLU A 128 14.12 5.44 -3.80
C GLU A 128 14.55 5.27 -5.27
N VAL A 129 15.69 5.87 -5.66
CA VAL A 129 16.22 5.76 -7.03
C VAL A 129 16.54 4.31 -7.36
N HIS A 130 17.06 3.55 -6.40
CA HIS A 130 17.38 2.14 -6.59
C HIS A 130 16.10 1.30 -6.74
N ASN A 131 15.00 1.64 -6.06
CA ASN A 131 13.71 1.00 -6.32
C ASN A 131 13.24 1.29 -7.76
N ASN A 132 13.30 2.55 -8.20
CA ASN A 132 12.86 2.94 -9.54
C ASN A 132 13.73 2.32 -10.65
N LEU A 133 15.04 2.21 -10.41
CA LEU A 133 15.96 1.51 -11.30
C LEU A 133 15.66 0.01 -11.35
N GLY A 134 15.30 -0.61 -10.22
CA GLY A 134 14.86 -2.01 -10.19
C GLY A 134 13.58 -2.24 -10.99
N VAL A 135 12.61 -1.31 -10.92
CA VAL A 135 11.40 -1.33 -11.75
C VAL A 135 11.75 -1.23 -13.23
N LEU A 136 12.65 -0.30 -13.61
CA LEU A 136 13.11 -0.17 -14.99
C LEU A 136 13.76 -1.46 -15.50
N HIS A 137 14.64 -2.08 -14.69
CA HIS A 137 15.30 -3.34 -15.04
C HIS A 137 14.30 -4.49 -15.20
N ARG A 138 13.30 -4.59 -14.31
CA ARG A 138 12.20 -5.55 -14.44
C ARG A 138 11.46 -5.37 -15.76
N ASP A 139 11.10 -4.14 -16.10
CA ASP A 139 10.30 -3.85 -17.29
C ASP A 139 11.03 -4.16 -18.60
N VAL A 140 12.38 -4.16 -18.59
CA VAL A 140 13.20 -4.63 -19.72
C VAL A 140 13.62 -6.09 -19.63
N GLY A 141 13.19 -6.81 -18.59
CA GLY A 141 13.47 -8.23 -18.37
C GLY A 141 14.84 -8.56 -17.75
N ASP A 142 15.61 -7.57 -17.31
CA ASP A 142 16.88 -7.79 -16.61
C ASP A 142 16.64 -8.08 -15.13
N MET A 143 16.24 -9.31 -14.82
CA MET A 143 15.87 -9.71 -13.47
C MET A 143 17.05 -9.69 -12.49
N THR A 144 18.29 -9.88 -12.96
CA THR A 144 19.48 -9.85 -12.10
C THR A 144 19.76 -8.45 -11.58
N GLU A 145 19.78 -7.45 -12.47
CA GLU A 145 19.98 -6.05 -12.08
C GLU A 145 18.77 -5.49 -11.31
N CYS A 146 17.57 -5.97 -11.62
CA CYS A 146 16.35 -5.69 -10.88
C CYS A 146 16.48 -6.05 -9.39
N LEU A 147 16.83 -7.31 -9.08
CA LEU A 147 17.01 -7.77 -7.69
C LEU A 147 18.16 -7.04 -6.99
N THR A 148 19.26 -6.78 -7.69
CA THR A 148 20.41 -6.01 -7.16
C THR A 148 19.99 -4.61 -6.75
N SER A 149 19.18 -3.95 -7.58
CA SER A 149 18.68 -2.60 -7.33
C SER A 149 17.73 -2.57 -6.13
N TYR A 150 16.78 -3.51 -6.00
CA TYR A 150 15.91 -3.58 -4.83
C TYR A 150 16.67 -3.87 -3.53
N LYS A 151 17.65 -4.79 -3.56
CA LYS A 151 18.52 -5.05 -2.41
C LYS A 151 19.31 -3.80 -2.01
N ARG A 152 19.77 -3.01 -2.97
CA ARG A 152 20.47 -1.75 -2.69
C ARG A 152 19.54 -0.70 -2.08
N CYS A 153 18.29 -0.61 -2.54
CA CYS A 153 17.27 0.24 -1.91
C CYS A 153 17.08 -0.17 -0.44
N LEU A 154 16.85 -1.45 -0.17
CA LEU A 154 16.63 -1.97 1.19
C LEU A 154 17.86 -1.88 2.09
N PHE A 155 19.08 -1.88 1.53
CA PHE A 155 20.29 -1.61 2.30
C PHE A 155 20.33 -0.15 2.82
N LEU A 156 19.86 0.80 2.01
CA LEU A 156 19.83 2.23 2.37
C LEU A 156 18.60 2.59 3.22
N ASP A 157 17.45 2.00 2.90
CA ASP A 157 16.18 2.16 3.61
C ASP A 157 15.53 0.77 3.85
N PRO A 158 15.87 0.10 4.96
CA PRO A 158 15.31 -1.22 5.30
C PRO A 158 13.79 -1.24 5.48
N LYS A 159 13.14 -0.07 5.63
CA LYS A 159 11.70 0.06 5.80
C LYS A 159 10.96 0.36 4.50
N ASN A 160 11.68 0.42 3.37
CA ASN A 160 11.07 0.71 2.08
C ASN A 160 10.11 -0.41 1.65
N ARG A 161 8.82 -0.21 1.90
CA ARG A 161 7.78 -1.20 1.57
C ARG A 161 7.79 -1.59 0.10
N SER A 162 7.85 -0.61 -0.80
CA SER A 162 7.80 -0.85 -2.24
C SER A 162 8.96 -1.72 -2.70
N ALA A 163 10.19 -1.41 -2.29
CA ALA A 163 11.35 -2.23 -2.62
C ALA A 163 11.26 -3.64 -2.03
N GLY A 164 10.73 -3.79 -0.80
CA GLY A 164 10.51 -5.09 -0.17
C GLY A 164 9.53 -5.96 -0.95
N HIS A 165 8.33 -5.44 -1.25
CA HIS A 165 7.35 -6.15 -2.06
C HIS A 165 7.88 -6.48 -3.47
N ASN A 166 8.56 -5.52 -4.11
CA ASN A 166 9.13 -5.71 -5.44
C ASN A 166 10.27 -6.74 -5.46
N LEU A 167 11.10 -6.79 -4.41
CA LEU A 167 12.14 -7.81 -4.26
C LEU A 167 11.52 -9.20 -4.18
N LEU A 168 10.53 -9.39 -3.30
CA LEU A 168 9.84 -10.67 -3.12
C LEU A 168 9.14 -11.12 -4.40
N MET A 169 8.44 -10.21 -5.07
CA MET A 169 7.87 -10.46 -6.39
C MET A 169 8.95 -10.89 -7.40
N GLY A 170 10.04 -10.14 -7.49
CA GLY A 170 11.13 -10.39 -8.42
C GLY A 170 11.81 -11.75 -8.21
N LEU A 171 11.91 -12.22 -6.97
CA LEU A 171 12.50 -13.52 -6.65
C LEU A 171 11.77 -14.67 -7.36
N ASN A 172 10.44 -14.62 -7.47
CA ASN A 172 9.66 -15.67 -8.15
C ASN A 172 9.92 -15.77 -9.66
N TYR A 173 10.58 -14.77 -10.28
CA TYR A 173 10.95 -14.82 -11.70
C TYR A 173 12.35 -15.37 -11.96
N VAL A 174 13.17 -15.47 -10.91
CA VAL A 174 14.56 -15.96 -10.99
C VAL A 174 14.71 -17.33 -10.34
N LYS A 175 13.85 -17.62 -9.36
CA LYS A 175 13.89 -18.80 -8.51
C LYS A 175 12.50 -19.39 -8.38
N CYS A 176 12.44 -20.69 -8.13
CA CYS A 176 11.20 -21.34 -7.74
C CYS A 176 10.77 -20.84 -6.35
N GLY A 177 9.47 -20.68 -6.16
CA GLY A 177 8.92 -20.09 -4.93
C GLY A 177 9.27 -20.83 -3.63
N GLU A 178 9.58 -22.12 -3.73
CA GLU A 178 9.91 -23.00 -2.60
C GLU A 178 11.41 -23.07 -2.28
N GLU A 179 12.26 -22.40 -3.06
CA GLU A 179 13.69 -22.33 -2.75
C GLU A 179 13.92 -21.68 -1.38
N GLU A 180 14.86 -22.23 -0.61
CA GLU A 180 15.11 -21.82 0.78
C GLU A 180 15.31 -20.31 0.92
N ASP A 181 16.07 -19.70 0.00
CA ASP A 181 16.32 -18.26 0.05
C ASP A 181 15.11 -17.39 -0.31
N VAL A 182 14.16 -17.91 -1.10
CA VAL A 182 12.89 -17.23 -1.38
C VAL A 182 12.01 -17.28 -0.13
N CYS A 183 11.89 -18.46 0.49
CA CYS A 183 11.16 -18.66 1.73
C CYS A 183 11.71 -17.78 2.86
N LEU A 184 13.03 -17.78 3.07
CA LEU A 184 13.70 -16.95 4.07
C LEU A 184 13.48 -15.46 3.82
N ALA A 185 13.60 -15.01 2.57
CA ALA A 185 13.36 -13.59 2.25
C ALA A 185 11.92 -13.16 2.58
N HIS A 186 10.93 -14.02 2.32
CA HIS A 186 9.54 -13.74 2.69
C HIS A 186 9.37 -13.71 4.21
N GLU A 187 9.90 -14.70 4.93
CA GLU A 187 9.81 -14.74 6.40
C GLU A 187 10.45 -13.50 7.06
N GLU A 188 11.69 -13.17 6.69
CA GLU A 188 12.41 -12.01 7.24
C GLU A 188 11.66 -10.69 6.98
N TRP A 189 11.16 -10.52 5.74
CA TRP A 189 10.35 -9.34 5.40
C TRP A 189 9.07 -9.30 6.21
N GLY A 190 8.35 -10.42 6.34
CA GLY A 190 7.08 -10.49 7.05
C GLY A 190 7.23 -10.18 8.54
N GLU A 191 8.27 -10.71 9.18
CA GLU A 191 8.60 -10.39 10.56
C GLU A 191 8.89 -8.90 10.78
N ALA A 192 9.71 -8.30 9.91
CA ALA A 192 10.04 -6.89 9.98
C ALA A 192 8.81 -6.01 9.75
N PHE A 193 8.01 -6.35 8.73
CA PHE A 193 6.81 -5.63 8.34
C PHE A 193 5.72 -5.65 9.42
N ALA A 194 5.48 -6.81 10.02
CA ALA A 194 4.49 -6.95 11.09
C ALA A 194 4.94 -6.21 12.37
N ARG A 195 6.24 -6.17 12.66
CA ARG A 195 6.78 -5.49 13.84
C ARG A 195 6.41 -4.01 13.90
N ASP A 196 6.46 -3.31 12.78
CA ASP A 196 6.10 -1.88 12.68
C ASP A 196 4.60 -1.61 12.92
N ARG A 197 3.78 -2.66 12.97
CA ARG A 197 2.33 -2.60 13.19
C ARG A 197 1.87 -3.15 14.54
N ARG A 198 2.78 -3.77 15.29
CA ARG A 198 2.48 -4.27 16.64
C ARG A 198 2.01 -3.11 17.51
N GLY A 199 0.86 -3.28 18.14
CA GLY A 199 0.26 -2.28 19.03
C GLY A 199 -0.60 -1.22 18.36
N GLN A 200 -0.72 -1.19 17.02
CA GLN A 200 -1.68 -0.30 16.35
C GLN A 200 -3.14 -0.69 16.61
N LEU A 201 -3.37 -1.94 16.99
CA LEU A 201 -4.66 -2.47 17.38
C LEU A 201 -4.53 -3.36 18.61
N PRO A 202 -5.54 -3.38 19.50
CA PRO A 202 -5.55 -4.30 20.64
C PRO A 202 -5.56 -5.76 20.16
N PRO A 203 -5.16 -6.73 21.00
CA PRO A 203 -5.33 -8.15 20.67
C PRO A 203 -6.77 -8.47 20.27
N LEU A 204 -6.94 -9.36 19.30
CA LEU A 204 -8.27 -9.83 18.91
C LEU A 204 -8.94 -10.50 20.12
N ARG A 205 -10.16 -10.04 20.42
CA ARG A 205 -11.02 -10.71 21.40
C ARG A 205 -11.79 -11.84 20.70
N PRO A 206 -12.05 -12.97 21.39
CA PRO A 206 -12.96 -13.99 20.87
C PRO A 206 -14.32 -13.38 20.56
N VAL A 207 -14.86 -13.63 19.35
CA VAL A 207 -16.20 -13.17 18.99
C VAL A 207 -17.23 -14.10 19.63
N PRO A 208 -18.17 -13.61 20.46
CA PRO A 208 -19.23 -14.46 21.00
C PRO A 208 -20.18 -14.96 19.89
N PRO A 209 -20.78 -16.15 20.03
CA PRO A 209 -21.67 -16.70 19.01
C PRO A 209 -22.89 -15.80 18.79
N ARG A 210 -23.15 -15.43 17.52
CA ARG A 210 -24.35 -14.69 17.11
C ARG A 210 -25.42 -15.66 16.63
N ARG A 211 -26.62 -15.60 17.22
CA ARG A 211 -27.73 -16.49 16.87
C ARG A 211 -28.52 -15.96 15.66
N PRO A 212 -29.09 -16.84 14.82
CA PRO A 212 -29.93 -16.41 13.70
C PRO A 212 -31.11 -15.55 14.20
N GLY A 213 -31.26 -14.34 13.68
CA GLY A 213 -32.40 -13.46 13.96
C GLY A 213 -32.14 -12.25 14.88
N GLN A 214 -30.93 -12.07 15.42
CA GLN A 214 -30.57 -10.81 16.11
C GLN A 214 -30.39 -9.68 15.08
N LYS A 215 -31.31 -8.71 15.08
CA LYS A 215 -31.06 -7.40 14.48
C LYS A 215 -29.97 -6.72 15.32
N GLY A 216 -29.05 -6.02 14.64
CA GLY A 216 -27.91 -5.39 15.28
C GLY A 216 -28.37 -4.30 16.24
N ASP A 217 -28.10 -4.50 17.52
CA ASP A 217 -28.20 -3.46 18.52
C ASP A 217 -26.99 -2.54 18.34
N GLU A 218 -27.28 -1.30 17.95
CA GLU A 218 -26.55 -0.11 18.41
C GLU A 218 -26.61 -0.12 19.96
N GLU A 219 -25.59 0.44 20.64
CA GLU A 219 -25.37 0.46 22.13
C GLU A 219 -24.40 -0.67 22.61
N ASP A 220 -23.29 -0.46 23.33
CA ASP A 220 -22.68 0.71 23.99
C ASP A 220 -21.15 0.50 24.05
N GLU A 221 -20.38 1.56 23.78
CA GLU A 221 -18.97 1.67 24.20
C GLU A 221 -18.97 2.25 25.62
N GLU A 222 -18.84 1.39 26.63
CA GLU A 222 -18.29 1.80 27.91
C GLU A 222 -16.87 1.24 28.04
N ASP A 223 -15.92 2.16 28.13
CA ASP A 223 -14.54 1.94 28.53
C ASP A 223 -14.49 1.26 29.91
N GLU A 224 -13.99 0.03 29.98
CA GLU A 224 -13.39 -0.49 31.22
C GLU A 224 -12.04 -1.13 30.93
N ASP A 225 -11.02 -0.46 31.47
CA ASP A 225 -9.71 -0.99 31.77
C ASP A 225 -9.83 -2.23 32.65
N GLU A 226 -9.38 -3.39 32.17
CA GLU A 226 -8.79 -4.38 33.08
C GLU A 226 -7.74 -5.23 32.37
N ALA A 227 -6.49 -5.01 32.78
CA ALA A 227 -5.37 -5.87 32.49
C ALA A 227 -5.47 -7.13 33.37
N SER A 228 -5.44 -8.32 32.75
CA SER A 228 -4.52 -9.41 33.09
C SER A 228 -4.99 -10.75 32.51
N SER A 229 -4.28 -11.22 31.50
CA SER A 229 -4.16 -12.63 31.16
C SER A 229 -3.07 -12.74 30.10
N SER A 230 -1.86 -13.06 30.55
CA SER A 230 -0.74 -13.41 29.70
C SER A 230 -1.02 -14.77 29.04
N GLY A 231 -1.88 -14.78 28.02
CA GLY A 231 -2.06 -15.90 27.11
C GLY A 231 -1.04 -15.79 25.97
N SER A 232 0.12 -16.42 26.16
CA SER A 232 1.11 -16.63 25.11
C SER A 232 0.51 -17.53 24.03
N TYR A 233 -0.02 -16.95 22.94
CA TYR A 233 -0.33 -17.71 21.73
C TYR A 233 0.97 -17.97 20.96
N ALA A 234 1.73 -18.95 21.44
CA ALA A 234 2.79 -19.56 20.66
C ALA A 234 2.11 -20.51 19.66
N ASN A 235 1.98 -20.09 18.41
CA ASN A 235 1.54 -20.97 17.32
C ASN A 235 2.66 -21.98 17.03
N SER A 236 2.52 -23.19 17.57
CA SER A 236 3.17 -24.38 17.02
C SER A 236 2.41 -24.79 15.75
N PRO A 237 3.10 -25.07 14.63
CA PRO A 237 2.45 -25.59 13.43
C PRO A 237 2.21 -27.08 13.66
N THR A 238 1.09 -27.46 14.27
CA THR A 238 0.63 -28.86 14.28
C THR A 238 -0.81 -28.96 14.77
N GLN A 239 -1.60 -29.73 14.01
CA GLN A 239 -3.03 -30.03 14.13
C GLN A 239 -3.97 -28.97 13.54
N VAL A 240 -4.65 -29.39 12.48
CA VAL A 240 -5.92 -28.84 11.97
C VAL A 240 -7.00 -29.08 13.05
N GLY A 241 -6.86 -28.41 14.19
CA GLY A 241 -7.91 -28.29 15.19
C GLY A 241 -8.87 -27.18 14.75
N SER A 242 -10.16 -27.35 15.01
CA SER A 242 -11.16 -26.30 14.77
C SER A 242 -10.73 -25.02 15.48
N HIS A 243 -10.50 -23.95 14.73
CA HIS A 243 -10.21 -22.64 15.30
C HIS A 243 -11.33 -22.31 16.30
N PRO A 244 -11.04 -21.98 17.58
CA PRO A 244 -12.06 -21.94 18.64
C PRO A 244 -13.22 -20.96 18.38
N VAL A 245 -13.01 -20.00 17.47
CA VAL A 245 -14.01 -19.03 17.00
C VAL A 245 -15.07 -19.65 16.06
N LEU A 246 -14.76 -20.77 15.39
CA LEU A 246 -15.63 -21.47 14.44
C LEU A 246 -16.29 -22.74 15.04
N ALA A 247 -16.19 -22.94 16.35
CA ALA A 247 -16.63 -24.17 17.01
C ALA A 247 -18.15 -24.31 17.21
N ASP A 248 -18.93 -23.25 16.96
CA ASP A 248 -20.40 -23.27 17.06
C ASP A 248 -21.05 -23.50 15.67
N PRO A 249 -21.65 -24.67 15.42
CA PRO A 249 -22.30 -25.00 14.14
C PRO A 249 -23.54 -24.16 13.84
N SER A 250 -24.10 -23.46 14.84
CA SER A 250 -25.28 -22.59 14.69
C SER A 250 -24.93 -21.16 14.24
N ARG A 251 -23.63 -20.85 14.20
CA ARG A 251 -23.12 -19.53 13.84
C ARG A 251 -23.06 -19.37 12.32
N VAL A 252 -23.64 -18.27 11.83
CA VAL A 252 -23.49 -17.86 10.43
C VAL A 252 -22.04 -17.40 10.18
N PRO A 253 -21.28 -18.05 9.28
CA PRO A 253 -19.92 -17.65 8.99
C PRO A 253 -19.88 -16.28 8.29
N VAL A 254 -18.94 -15.43 8.70
CA VAL A 254 -18.71 -14.12 8.08
C VAL A 254 -17.38 -14.13 7.32
N VAL A 255 -17.44 -14.04 5.99
CA VAL A 255 -16.25 -14.02 5.12
C VAL A 255 -16.01 -12.61 4.59
N GLY A 256 -14.78 -12.12 4.69
CA GLY A 256 -14.34 -10.85 4.13
C GLY A 256 -13.38 -11.05 2.96
N TYR A 257 -13.56 -10.31 1.87
CA TYR A 257 -12.60 -10.21 0.77
C TYR A 257 -12.00 -8.81 0.73
N LEU A 258 -10.67 -8.69 0.74
CA LEU A 258 -9.94 -7.42 0.69
C LEU A 258 -9.09 -7.36 -0.57
N SER A 259 -9.30 -6.34 -1.41
CA SER A 259 -8.54 -6.20 -2.65
C SER A 259 -8.56 -4.77 -3.23
N PRO A 260 -7.43 -4.29 -3.79
CA PRO A 260 -7.38 -3.11 -4.64
C PRO A 260 -7.72 -3.42 -6.10
N ASP A 261 -7.93 -4.68 -6.45
CA ASP A 261 -7.94 -5.14 -7.83
C ASP A 261 -9.35 -5.50 -8.34
N LEU A 262 -10.40 -4.94 -7.73
CA LEU A 262 -11.79 -5.15 -8.12
C LEU A 262 -12.22 -4.20 -9.27
N PHE A 263 -11.34 -3.98 -10.25
CA PHE A 263 -11.57 -3.29 -11.53
C PHE A 263 -11.24 -4.24 -12.69
N THR A 264 -11.10 -3.77 -13.93
CA THR A 264 -10.61 -4.59 -15.05
C THR A 264 -9.17 -5.06 -14.82
N HIS A 265 -9.04 -6.13 -14.04
CA HIS A 265 -7.81 -6.75 -13.58
C HIS A 265 -8.01 -8.25 -13.42
N SER A 266 -6.96 -9.06 -13.58
CA SER A 266 -7.02 -10.53 -13.51
C SER A 266 -7.72 -11.04 -12.24
N VAL A 267 -7.35 -10.51 -11.07
CA VAL A 267 -7.93 -10.86 -9.76
C VAL A 267 -9.46 -10.72 -9.75
N SER A 268 -10.01 -9.65 -10.33
CA SER A 268 -11.47 -9.43 -10.37
C SER A 268 -12.25 -10.51 -11.12
N TYR A 269 -11.62 -11.19 -12.09
CA TYR A 269 -12.25 -12.26 -12.86
C TYR A 269 -12.34 -13.53 -12.01
N PHE A 270 -11.29 -13.84 -11.25
CA PHE A 270 -11.30 -14.96 -10.31
C PHE A 270 -12.16 -14.70 -9.09
N ALA A 271 -12.18 -13.47 -8.58
CA ALA A 271 -12.95 -13.09 -7.39
C ALA A 271 -14.47 -13.02 -7.64
N GLU A 272 -14.94 -12.94 -8.90
CA GLU A 272 -16.38 -12.86 -9.21
C GLU A 272 -17.16 -14.05 -8.64
N ALA A 273 -16.69 -15.28 -8.87
CA ALA A 273 -17.38 -16.48 -8.39
C ALA A 273 -17.47 -16.56 -6.86
N PRO A 274 -16.37 -16.49 -6.08
CA PRO A 274 -16.47 -16.54 -4.63
C PRO A 274 -17.30 -15.38 -4.07
N ILE A 275 -17.25 -14.18 -4.64
CA ILE A 275 -18.09 -13.06 -4.15
C ILE A 275 -19.58 -13.29 -4.46
N THR A 276 -19.92 -13.74 -5.67
CA THR A 276 -21.31 -13.76 -6.15
C THR A 276 -22.04 -15.10 -5.97
N LYS A 277 -21.31 -16.18 -5.65
CA LYS A 277 -21.82 -17.55 -5.55
C LYS A 277 -21.65 -18.18 -4.18
N HIS A 278 -21.33 -17.39 -3.15
CA HIS A 278 -21.39 -17.87 -1.76
C HIS A 278 -22.78 -18.42 -1.42
N SER A 279 -22.81 -19.39 -0.50
CA SER A 279 -24.09 -19.90 0.01
C SER A 279 -24.88 -18.74 0.64
N PRO A 280 -26.22 -18.70 0.47
CA PRO A 280 -27.06 -17.64 1.04
C PRO A 280 -26.97 -17.51 2.57
N GLU A 281 -26.58 -18.59 3.24
CA GLU A 281 -26.39 -18.66 4.70
C GLU A 281 -25.10 -17.99 5.16
N THR A 282 -24.11 -17.78 4.27
CA THR A 282 -22.85 -17.09 4.58
C THR A 282 -23.03 -15.59 4.40
N ARG A 283 -22.61 -14.80 5.41
CA ARG A 283 -22.53 -13.34 5.25
C ARG A 283 -21.19 -12.97 4.64
N VAL A 284 -21.20 -12.15 3.59
CA VAL A 284 -20.00 -11.78 2.85
C VAL A 284 -19.77 -10.27 2.94
N PHE A 285 -18.54 -9.85 3.22
CA PHE A 285 -18.11 -8.48 3.10
C PHE A 285 -17.04 -8.35 2.00
N VAL A 286 -17.12 -7.28 1.22
CA VAL A 286 -16.11 -6.92 0.24
C VAL A 286 -15.52 -5.56 0.61
N TYR A 287 -14.26 -5.56 1.03
CA TYR A 287 -13.48 -4.36 1.34
C TYR A 287 -12.76 -3.89 0.07
N ASP A 288 -13.45 -3.03 -0.67
CA ASP A 288 -12.99 -2.48 -1.94
C ASP A 288 -12.04 -1.31 -1.70
N VAL A 289 -10.75 -1.53 -1.91
CA VAL A 289 -9.70 -0.50 -1.86
C VAL A 289 -9.23 -0.08 -3.26
N THR A 290 -10.00 -0.41 -4.32
CA THR A 290 -9.66 -0.09 -5.71
C THR A 290 -9.52 1.41 -5.92
N PRO A 291 -8.35 1.91 -6.39
CA PRO A 291 -8.14 3.34 -6.59
C PRO A 291 -9.02 3.94 -7.68
N ASN A 292 -9.12 3.24 -8.83
CA ASN A 292 -9.81 3.69 -10.03
C ASN A 292 -10.82 2.61 -10.45
N PRO A 293 -12.08 2.69 -10.01
CA PRO A 293 -13.09 1.71 -10.33
C PRO A 293 -13.57 1.90 -11.77
N ASP A 294 -14.06 0.83 -12.38
CA ASP A 294 -14.56 0.86 -13.75
C ASP A 294 -15.85 0.04 -13.91
N ALA A 295 -16.22 -0.27 -15.15
CA ALA A 295 -17.41 -1.06 -15.46
C ALA A 295 -17.37 -2.47 -14.82
N LYS A 296 -16.20 -3.07 -14.63
CA LYS A 296 -16.05 -4.37 -13.96
C LYS A 296 -16.33 -4.24 -12.47
N SER A 297 -15.88 -3.16 -11.82
CA SER A 297 -16.22 -2.87 -10.42
C SER A 297 -17.74 -2.76 -10.23
N GLN A 298 -18.43 -2.03 -11.12
CA GLN A 298 -19.88 -1.89 -11.07
C GLN A 298 -20.60 -3.22 -11.29
N ARG A 299 -20.17 -4.00 -12.29
CA ARG A 299 -20.72 -5.33 -12.56
C ARG A 299 -20.65 -6.25 -11.34
N LEU A 300 -19.52 -6.29 -10.64
CA LEU A 300 -19.37 -7.13 -9.44
C LEU A 300 -20.38 -6.74 -8.36
N ARG A 301 -20.63 -5.45 -8.18
CA ARG A 301 -21.63 -4.93 -7.24
C ARG A 301 -23.05 -5.30 -7.67
N ASP A 302 -23.38 -5.16 -8.94
CA ASP A 302 -24.71 -5.45 -9.48
C ASP A 302 -25.06 -6.95 -9.40
N LEU A 303 -24.05 -7.82 -9.56
CA LEU A 303 -24.21 -9.27 -9.45
C LEU A 303 -24.18 -9.80 -8.02
N SER A 304 -23.82 -8.96 -7.05
CA SER A 304 -23.69 -9.37 -5.66
C SER A 304 -25.07 -9.68 -5.06
N PRO A 305 -25.29 -10.90 -4.53
CA PRO A 305 -26.54 -11.24 -3.85
C PRO A 305 -26.72 -10.45 -2.54
N SER A 306 -27.91 -10.53 -1.96
CA SER A 306 -28.29 -9.73 -0.78
C SER A 306 -27.48 -10.03 0.49
N ASN A 307 -26.79 -11.18 0.55
CA ASN A 307 -25.89 -11.54 1.64
C ASN A 307 -24.48 -10.93 1.50
N VAL A 308 -24.19 -10.18 0.42
CA VAL A 308 -22.91 -9.49 0.18
C VAL A 308 -23.04 -8.01 0.50
N THR A 309 -22.17 -7.51 1.39
CA THR A 309 -22.06 -6.09 1.75
C THR A 309 -20.74 -5.52 1.25
N TRP A 310 -20.80 -4.44 0.47
CA TRP A 310 -19.60 -3.74 0.00
C TRP A 310 -19.22 -2.60 0.93
N ARG A 311 -17.94 -2.54 1.32
CA ARG A 311 -17.31 -1.44 2.04
C ARG A 311 -16.40 -0.68 1.08
N CYS A 312 -16.65 0.62 0.89
CA CYS A 312 -15.73 1.48 0.14
C CYS A 312 -14.60 1.88 1.07
N CYS A 313 -13.41 1.33 0.83
CA CYS A 313 -12.21 1.54 1.64
C CYS A 313 -11.14 2.36 0.89
N ARG A 314 -11.50 2.97 -0.25
CA ARG A 314 -10.59 3.81 -1.03
C ARG A 314 -10.07 4.97 -0.18
N GLY A 315 -8.75 5.13 -0.17
CA GLY A 315 -8.08 6.19 0.59
C GLY A 315 -8.08 6.01 2.11
N MET A 316 -8.65 4.92 2.63
CA MET A 316 -8.53 4.60 4.05
C MET A 316 -7.12 4.10 4.37
N GLU A 317 -6.64 4.44 5.56
CA GLU A 317 -5.44 3.86 6.14
C GLU A 317 -5.67 2.39 6.50
N GLU A 318 -4.62 1.56 6.42
CA GLU A 318 -4.73 0.12 6.71
C GLU A 318 -5.28 -0.14 8.13
N ALA A 319 -4.96 0.71 9.11
CA ALA A 319 -5.46 0.59 10.48
C ALA A 319 -6.97 0.82 10.57
N ASP A 320 -7.51 1.75 9.78
CA ASP A 320 -8.95 2.00 9.73
C ASP A 320 -9.70 0.87 9.03
N VAL A 321 -9.11 0.31 7.97
CA VAL A 321 -9.66 -0.88 7.31
C VAL A 321 -9.66 -2.07 8.27
N ALA A 322 -8.58 -2.30 9.01
CA ALA A 322 -8.53 -3.38 10.01
C ALA A 322 -9.55 -3.20 11.15
N ARG A 323 -9.78 -1.97 11.63
CA ARG A 323 -10.86 -1.67 12.59
C ARG A 323 -12.23 -1.98 12.00
N LEU A 324 -12.47 -1.61 10.74
CA LEU A 324 -13.74 -1.87 10.06
C LEU A 324 -13.98 -3.37 9.92
N VAL A 325 -12.96 -4.15 9.54
CA VAL A 325 -13.04 -5.62 9.48
C VAL A 325 -13.46 -6.23 10.84
N ARG A 326 -12.83 -5.77 11.93
CA ARG A 326 -13.17 -6.22 13.29
C ARG A 326 -14.59 -5.82 13.70
N LYS A 327 -15.00 -4.59 13.39
CA LYS A 327 -16.35 -4.07 13.64
C LYS A 327 -17.41 -4.88 12.91
N ASP A 328 -17.11 -5.29 11.67
CA ASP A 328 -17.98 -6.12 10.85
C ASP A 328 -18.03 -7.59 11.30
N GLY A 329 -17.19 -7.99 12.27
CA GLY A 329 -17.20 -9.32 12.88
C GLY A 329 -16.78 -10.42 11.91
N VAL A 330 -15.84 -10.12 11.01
CA VAL A 330 -15.33 -11.09 10.02
C VAL A 330 -14.60 -12.24 10.71
N ASP A 331 -14.98 -13.46 10.35
CA ASP A 331 -14.37 -14.70 10.84
C ASP A 331 -13.15 -15.10 10.01
N ILE A 332 -13.32 -15.06 8.68
CA ILE A 332 -12.30 -15.42 7.71
C ILE A 332 -12.08 -14.20 6.80
N LEU A 333 -10.90 -13.57 6.90
CA LEU A 333 -10.49 -12.51 5.98
C LEU A 333 -9.59 -13.10 4.90
N VAL A 334 -9.97 -12.97 3.64
CA VAL A 334 -9.21 -13.38 2.47
C VAL A 334 -8.65 -12.13 1.77
N GLU A 335 -7.33 -12.00 1.77
CA GLU A 335 -6.59 -10.95 1.07
C GLU A 335 -6.24 -11.42 -0.34
N LEU A 336 -6.51 -10.59 -1.36
CA LEU A 336 -6.48 -11.03 -2.76
C LEU A 336 -5.29 -10.52 -3.58
N THR A 337 -4.22 -10.03 -2.95
CA THR A 337 -3.22 -9.20 -3.63
C THR A 337 -1.79 -9.70 -3.41
N GLY A 338 -1.43 -10.05 -2.18
CA GLY A 338 -0.06 -10.38 -1.78
C GLY A 338 0.94 -9.26 -2.06
N HIS A 339 2.14 -9.57 -2.57
CA HIS A 339 3.20 -8.57 -2.80
C HIS A 339 3.06 -7.79 -4.12
N THR A 340 1.84 -7.62 -4.63
CA THR A 340 1.57 -6.80 -5.82
C THR A 340 1.21 -5.34 -5.45
N ALA A 341 0.96 -4.52 -6.47
CA ALA A 341 0.76 -3.09 -6.32
C ALA A 341 -0.45 -2.76 -5.44
N ASN A 342 -0.34 -1.71 -4.62
CA ASN A 342 -1.41 -1.20 -3.75
C ASN A 342 -1.97 -2.22 -2.74
N ASN A 343 -1.25 -3.32 -2.48
CA ASN A 343 -1.66 -4.33 -1.51
C ASN A 343 -1.95 -3.73 -0.13
N ARG A 344 -2.76 -4.45 0.63
CA ARG A 344 -3.15 -4.08 2.00
C ARG A 344 -2.74 -5.14 3.01
N LEU A 345 -1.58 -5.75 2.80
CA LEU A 345 -0.99 -6.74 3.72
C LEU A 345 -0.84 -6.20 5.15
N GLY A 346 -0.79 -4.87 5.32
CA GLY A 346 -0.82 -4.26 6.65
C GLY A 346 -2.08 -4.60 7.46
N VAL A 347 -3.22 -4.79 6.80
CA VAL A 347 -4.47 -5.22 7.45
C VAL A 347 -4.31 -6.61 8.05
N LEU A 348 -3.70 -7.55 7.32
CA LEU A 348 -3.40 -8.89 7.83
C LEU A 348 -2.39 -8.84 8.98
N ALA A 349 -1.32 -8.06 8.83
CA ALA A 349 -0.28 -7.91 9.85
C ALA A 349 -0.79 -7.35 11.19
N MET A 350 -1.95 -6.67 11.21
CA MET A 350 -2.62 -6.25 12.43
C MET A 350 -3.63 -7.26 13.00
N ARG A 351 -3.70 -8.46 12.41
CA ARG A 351 -4.64 -9.53 12.79
C ARG A 351 -6.08 -8.96 12.82
N ALA A 352 -6.59 -8.60 11.66
CA ALA A 352 -7.91 -7.98 11.50
C ALA A 352 -9.05 -9.00 11.67
N ALA A 353 -8.81 -10.28 11.38
CA ALA A 353 -9.75 -11.38 11.62
C ALA A 353 -9.07 -12.55 12.36
N PRO A 354 -9.83 -13.43 13.03
CA PRO A 354 -9.31 -14.60 13.71
C PRO A 354 -8.58 -15.56 12.76
N VAL A 355 -9.19 -15.83 11.60
CA VAL A 355 -8.59 -16.60 10.51
C VAL A 355 -8.29 -15.65 9.36
N GLN A 356 -7.05 -15.66 8.88
CA GLN A 356 -6.64 -14.85 7.75
C GLN A 356 -5.99 -15.73 6.67
N ALA A 357 -6.39 -15.51 5.43
CA ALA A 357 -5.86 -16.22 4.30
C ALA A 357 -5.43 -15.25 3.19
N THR A 358 -4.46 -15.68 2.39
CA THR A 358 -4.14 -15.04 1.10
C THR A 358 -4.68 -15.90 -0.04
N TRP A 359 -5.19 -15.26 -1.09
CA TRP A 359 -5.59 -15.97 -2.30
C TRP A 359 -5.51 -15.15 -3.58
N ILE A 360 -4.88 -15.82 -4.54
CA ILE A 360 -4.73 -15.66 -5.97
C ILE A 360 -3.94 -14.48 -6.53
N GLY A 361 -3.95 -13.30 -5.91
CA GLY A 361 -3.21 -12.15 -6.47
C GLY A 361 -1.68 -12.34 -6.51
N TYR A 362 -1.17 -13.22 -5.66
CA TYR A 362 0.25 -13.51 -5.54
C TYR A 362 0.48 -15.02 -5.48
N PRO A 363 1.45 -15.57 -6.23
CA PRO A 363 1.59 -17.00 -6.42
C PRO A 363 2.29 -17.71 -5.24
N ASN A 364 2.70 -17.00 -4.19
CA ASN A 364 3.53 -17.58 -3.13
C ASN A 364 3.14 -17.06 -1.73
N SER A 365 3.91 -17.40 -0.70
CA SER A 365 3.72 -16.96 0.69
C SER A 365 3.74 -15.43 0.82
N THR A 366 2.97 -14.88 1.76
CA THR A 366 3.08 -13.46 2.14
C THR A 366 4.23 -13.19 3.11
N GLY A 367 4.82 -14.24 3.69
CA GLY A 367 5.80 -14.16 4.77
C GLY A 367 5.23 -13.71 6.13
N LEU A 368 3.97 -13.27 6.20
CA LEU A 368 3.35 -12.81 7.44
C LEU A 368 2.95 -13.99 8.32
N LYS A 369 3.42 -13.99 9.58
CA LYS A 369 2.99 -14.96 10.61
C LYS A 369 1.52 -14.80 10.97
N GLU A 370 0.95 -13.63 10.72
CA GLU A 370 -0.47 -13.35 10.89
C GLU A 370 -1.34 -13.88 9.75
N CYS A 371 -0.76 -14.27 8.60
CA CYS A 371 -1.49 -14.94 7.52
C CYS A 371 -1.49 -16.45 7.77
N ASP A 372 -2.61 -17.00 8.24
CA ASP A 372 -2.69 -18.39 8.69
C ASP A 372 -2.67 -19.39 7.53
N TYR A 373 -3.29 -19.04 6.41
CA TYR A 373 -3.46 -19.94 5.27
C TYR A 373 -3.14 -19.27 3.93
N ARG A 374 -2.67 -20.06 2.97
CA ARG A 374 -2.71 -19.74 1.54
C ARG A 374 -3.68 -20.71 0.89
N ILE A 375 -4.69 -20.19 0.20
CA ILE A 375 -5.65 -21.05 -0.52
C ILE A 375 -4.96 -21.51 -1.82
N THR A 376 -4.82 -22.82 -1.97
CA THR A 376 -4.13 -23.48 -3.09
C THR A 376 -4.72 -24.87 -3.37
N ASP A 377 -4.08 -25.64 -4.24
CA ASP A 377 -4.43 -27.00 -4.63
C ASP A 377 -3.21 -27.94 -4.67
N ASP A 378 -3.49 -29.23 -4.77
CA ASP A 378 -2.51 -30.33 -4.76
C ASP A 378 -1.62 -30.39 -6.00
N VAL A 379 -1.99 -29.69 -7.07
CA VAL A 379 -1.18 -29.57 -8.28
C VAL A 379 -0.17 -28.44 -8.14
N THR A 380 -0.59 -27.31 -7.57
CA THR A 380 0.22 -26.10 -7.41
C THR A 380 1.20 -26.22 -6.24
N ASP A 381 0.75 -26.73 -5.10
CA ASP A 381 1.56 -26.97 -3.91
C ASP A 381 1.31 -28.41 -3.42
N PRO A 382 1.94 -29.42 -4.06
CA PRO A 382 1.76 -30.82 -3.70
C PRO A 382 2.24 -31.09 -2.27
N ASP A 383 1.63 -32.08 -1.61
CA ASP A 383 2.14 -32.54 -0.33
C ASP A 383 3.54 -33.15 -0.55
N PRO A 384 4.59 -32.66 0.13
CA PRO A 384 5.93 -33.20 -0.05
C PRO A 384 6.05 -34.68 0.38
N SER A 385 5.03 -35.23 1.04
CA SER A 385 4.94 -36.65 1.40
C SER A 385 4.24 -37.54 0.36
N THR A 386 3.59 -36.96 -0.66
CA THR A 386 2.98 -37.67 -1.80
C THR A 386 3.91 -37.69 -3.01
#